data_AF-A0A7S4QVB9-F1
#
_entry.id   AF-A0A7S4QVB9-F1
#
_cell.length_a   1.000
_cell.length_b   1.000
_cell.length_c   1.000
_cell.angle_alpha   90.00
_cell.angle_beta   90.00
_cell.angle_gamma   90.00
#
_symmetry.space_group_name_H-M   'P 1'
#
loop_
_entity.id
_entity.type
_entity.pdbx_description
1 polymer ?
#
loop_
_entity_poly.entity_id
_entity_poly.type
_entity_poly.pdbx_seq_one_letter_code
_entity_poly.pdbx_strand_id
1 'polypeptide(L)'
;KVEAVGKVTFTVSKRETEQFEIVNKENQSKGRPYYRRLQRQLGAQEQIVLWIQMTVIQSEFITDMKLGDTQPGSPNFFNGKNNGMSSITHERMKGSDSNDPTMCMWYKKDNTSSDIITDLMVSFTKEERKEIIREGGYSMIPTCLSTFGLARCNIWVQKSNRSSLFQLTDSGHMNKEYDDYMQMLSKNPNDPILREMVEKLRRRIRTTQIEEEIRTMCVASNPVEYAADFLAIDSTELVKIHAIYEQIDQDNDEYISVDEYCRFVCQPTTLCPFIRHIFAVSSPGESKSPKDDKLDFGSTLKATSMFCLFSSDEILQLIFSMYDFNGYGRIKNDDFLLLLTMFHTRHRGPVTRALREFDLPEQGCMTYGTFRTLHHNFPHLFYPALKLQVSSAAKNLSLITDEAGNTTLT
;
A
#
# COMPACT_ATOMS: atom_id res chain seq x y z
N LYS A 1 -5.61 3.50 -8.10
CA LYS A 1 -6.13 2.54 -7.08
C LYS A 1 -7.56 2.95 -6.75
N VAL A 2 -8.43 2.01 -6.37
CA VAL A 2 -9.80 2.34 -5.94
C VAL A 2 -9.77 2.50 -4.43
N GLU A 3 -9.97 3.72 -3.98
CA GLU A 3 -10.12 4.05 -2.57
C GLU A 3 -11.61 4.16 -2.26
N ALA A 4 -12.07 3.46 -1.22
CA ALA A 4 -13.46 3.44 -0.80
C ALA A 4 -13.57 3.51 0.71
N VAL A 5 -14.78 3.76 1.21
CA VAL A 5 -15.01 3.90 2.65
C VAL A 5 -14.97 2.51 3.31
N GLY A 6 -14.02 2.32 4.24
CA GLY A 6 -13.80 1.05 4.93
C GLY A 6 -14.36 1.01 6.34
N LYS A 7 -14.24 2.12 7.07
CA LYS A 7 -14.77 2.28 8.43
C LYS A 7 -15.37 3.67 8.61
N VAL A 8 -16.33 3.76 9.51
CA VAL A 8 -16.97 5.01 9.88
C VAL A 8 -17.10 5.06 11.40
N THR A 9 -16.88 6.22 12.01
CA THR A 9 -17.02 6.41 13.45
C THR A 9 -17.55 7.80 13.78
N PHE A 10 -18.00 7.98 15.03
CA PHE A 10 -18.52 9.24 15.54
C PHE A 10 -17.70 9.68 16.76
N THR A 11 -17.55 11.00 16.90
CA THR A 11 -17.15 11.61 18.18
C THR A 11 -18.26 12.53 18.68
N VAL A 12 -18.49 12.57 19.99
CA VAL A 12 -19.54 13.38 20.62
C VAL A 12 -18.92 14.31 21.66
N SER A 13 -19.17 15.61 21.55
CA SER A 13 -18.53 16.71 22.28
C SER A 13 -17.25 17.23 21.63
N LYS A 14 -16.93 18.48 21.97
CA LYS A 14 -15.71 19.17 21.53
C LYS A 14 -14.45 18.51 22.08
N ARG A 15 -14.46 18.14 23.36
CA ARG A 15 -13.32 17.53 24.03
C ARG A 15 -12.93 16.19 23.40
N GLU A 16 -13.91 15.30 23.18
CA GLU A 16 -13.67 14.00 22.55
C GLU A 16 -13.15 14.18 21.11
N THR A 17 -13.78 15.09 20.35
CA THR A 17 -13.37 15.41 18.97
C THR A 17 -11.93 15.92 18.90
N GLU A 18 -11.52 16.81 19.81
CA GLU A 18 -10.15 17.33 19.87
C GLU A 18 -9.13 16.25 20.24
N GLN A 19 -9.46 15.38 21.22
CA GLN A 19 -8.61 14.26 21.60
C GLN A 19 -8.45 13.26 20.44
N PHE A 20 -9.55 12.92 19.77
CA PHE A 20 -9.53 12.06 18.60
C PHE A 20 -8.71 12.69 17.47
N GLU A 21 -8.81 14.00 17.24
CA GLU A 21 -8.05 14.70 16.20
C GLU A 21 -6.54 14.66 16.46
N ILE A 22 -6.10 14.76 17.72
CA ILE A 22 -4.68 14.65 18.08
C ILE A 22 -4.15 13.25 17.75
N VAL A 23 -4.84 12.20 18.22
CA VAL A 23 -4.47 10.80 17.96
C VAL A 23 -4.51 10.50 16.45
N ASN A 24 -5.49 11.05 15.75
CA ASN A 24 -5.66 10.85 14.33
C ASN A 24 -4.56 11.55 13.50
N LYS A 25 -4.10 12.73 13.94
CA LYS A 25 -2.93 13.42 13.35
C LYS A 25 -1.64 12.66 13.62
N GLU A 26 -1.48 12.11 14.82
CA GLU A 26 -0.35 11.25 15.15
C GLU A 26 -0.33 10.01 14.24
N ASN A 27 -1.47 9.32 14.12
CA ASN A 27 -1.63 8.20 13.20
C ASN A 27 -1.28 8.59 11.76
N GLN A 28 -1.78 9.73 11.28
CA GLN A 28 -1.45 10.23 9.95
C GLN A 28 0.06 10.48 9.78
N SER A 29 0.72 11.09 10.77
CA SER A 29 2.17 11.36 10.71
C SER A 29 3.01 10.08 10.76
N LYS A 30 2.50 9.03 11.41
CA LYS A 30 3.17 7.73 11.56
C LYS A 30 2.86 6.75 10.42
N GLY A 31 2.15 7.18 9.38
CA GLY A 31 1.68 6.26 8.35
C GLY A 31 0.83 5.14 8.96
N ARG A 32 -0.14 5.48 9.80
CA ARG A 32 -1.16 4.54 10.28
C ARG A 32 -2.50 4.90 9.67
N PRO A 33 -3.42 3.93 9.50
CA PRO A 33 -4.74 4.23 8.99
C PRO A 33 -5.42 5.31 9.82
N TYR A 34 -5.87 6.37 9.15
CA TYR A 34 -6.42 7.56 9.78
C TYR A 34 -7.81 7.88 9.21
N TYR A 35 -8.58 8.63 9.98
CA TYR A 35 -9.92 9.04 9.61
C TYR A 35 -9.90 10.44 9.00
N ARG A 36 -10.65 10.61 7.91
CA ARG A 36 -11.02 11.90 7.36
C ARG A 36 -12.27 12.42 8.07
N ARG A 37 -12.16 13.63 8.60
CA ARG A 37 -13.29 14.37 9.17
C ARG A 37 -14.26 14.78 8.07
N LEU A 38 -15.56 14.53 8.22
CA LEU A 38 -16.55 15.19 7.36
C LEU A 38 -16.62 16.67 7.73
N GLN A 39 -16.64 17.54 6.73
CA GLN A 39 -16.55 19.00 6.91
C GLN A 39 -17.68 19.57 7.80
N ARG A 40 -18.80 18.87 7.94
CA ARG A 40 -19.99 19.33 8.64
C ARG A 40 -20.30 18.46 9.88
N GLN A 41 -20.68 19.11 10.97
CA GLN A 41 -21.09 18.45 12.22
C GLN A 41 -22.59 18.14 12.23
N LEU A 42 -22.98 16.99 12.78
CA LEU A 42 -24.36 16.48 12.75
C LEU A 42 -25.24 16.98 13.91
N GLY A 43 -24.63 17.42 15.01
CA GLY A 43 -25.36 17.72 16.23
C GLY A 43 -25.99 19.12 16.24
N ALA A 44 -27.15 19.23 16.90
CA ALA A 44 -27.90 20.48 17.05
C ALA A 44 -27.50 21.29 18.28
N GLN A 45 -27.32 20.61 19.42
CA GLN A 45 -26.97 21.22 20.71
C GLN A 45 -25.53 20.89 21.11
N GLU A 46 -25.09 19.66 20.86
CA GLU A 46 -23.72 19.21 21.08
C GLU A 46 -22.98 18.99 19.76
N GLN A 47 -21.66 19.12 19.78
CA GLN A 47 -20.84 18.81 18.62
C GLN A 47 -20.81 17.29 18.40
N ILE A 48 -21.31 16.85 17.24
CA ILE A 48 -21.23 15.45 16.80
C ILE A 48 -20.57 15.45 15.44
N VAL A 49 -19.44 14.74 15.32
CA VAL A 49 -18.65 14.71 14.08
C VAL A 49 -18.62 13.30 13.52
N LEU A 50 -18.84 13.20 12.20
CA LEU A 50 -18.71 11.96 11.46
C LEU A 50 -17.31 11.86 10.85
N TRP A 51 -16.69 10.71 11.04
CA TRP A 51 -15.34 10.41 10.61
C TRP A 51 -15.36 9.18 9.72
N ILE A 52 -14.72 9.25 8.56
CA ILE A 52 -14.63 8.12 7.62
C ILE A 52 -13.17 7.74 7.43
N GLN A 53 -12.86 6.47 7.54
CA GLN A 53 -11.55 5.94 7.19
C GLN A 53 -11.67 5.28 5.83
N MET A 54 -10.84 5.76 4.92
CA MET A 54 -10.72 5.20 3.59
C MET A 54 -9.87 3.94 3.64
N THR A 55 -10.13 3.02 2.72
CA THR A 55 -9.34 1.80 2.53
C THR A 55 -9.30 1.48 1.05
N VAL A 56 -8.28 0.73 0.65
CA VAL A 56 -8.18 0.13 -0.68
C VAL A 56 -8.38 -1.39 -0.62
N ILE A 57 -8.49 -1.94 0.60
CA ILE A 57 -8.75 -3.37 0.85
C ILE A 57 -10.21 -3.67 0.48
N GLN A 58 -10.40 -4.39 -0.62
CA GLN A 58 -11.75 -4.59 -1.17
C GLN A 58 -12.69 -5.37 -0.25
N SER A 59 -12.15 -6.27 0.57
CA SER A 59 -12.93 -7.01 1.56
C SER A 59 -13.47 -6.12 2.67
N GLU A 60 -12.88 -4.94 2.85
CA GLU A 60 -13.30 -3.97 3.86
C GLU A 60 -14.28 -2.92 3.33
N PHE A 61 -14.55 -2.88 2.02
CA PHE A 61 -15.40 -1.86 1.41
C PHE A 61 -16.81 -1.90 1.96
N ILE A 62 -17.30 -0.74 2.38
CA ILE A 62 -18.71 -0.56 2.67
C ILE A 62 -19.46 -0.47 1.34
N THR A 63 -20.47 -1.32 1.19
CA THR A 63 -21.26 -1.48 -0.05
C THR A 63 -22.65 -0.90 0.08
N ASP A 64 -23.19 -0.92 1.29
CA ASP A 64 -24.49 -0.32 1.59
C ASP A 64 -24.50 0.32 2.97
N MET A 65 -25.33 1.34 3.13
CA MET A 65 -25.44 2.12 4.37
C MET A 65 -26.88 2.58 4.61
N LYS A 66 -27.34 2.45 5.85
CA LYS A 66 -28.68 2.86 6.30
C LYS A 66 -28.60 3.52 7.67
N LEU A 67 -29.57 4.38 7.93
CA LEU A 67 -29.76 4.98 9.25
C LEU A 67 -30.90 4.27 9.96
N GLY A 68 -30.78 4.14 11.28
CA GLY A 68 -31.80 3.52 12.11
C GLY A 68 -31.84 4.15 13.49
N ASP A 69 -32.97 3.96 14.16
CA ASP A 69 -33.11 4.28 15.57
C ASP A 69 -32.55 3.14 16.43
N THR A 70 -31.97 3.47 17.58
CA THR A 70 -31.49 2.51 18.58
C THR A 70 -32.63 1.93 19.41
N GLN A 71 -33.78 2.61 19.47
CA GLN A 71 -34.94 2.25 20.27
C GLN A 71 -35.91 1.35 19.47
N PRO A 72 -36.18 0.10 19.91
CA PRO A 72 -37.05 -0.84 19.20
C PRO A 72 -38.48 -0.36 18.92
N GLY A 73 -38.99 0.58 19.73
CA GLY A 73 -40.34 1.14 19.58
C GLY A 73 -40.43 2.32 18.60
N SER A 74 -39.31 2.79 18.06
CA SER A 74 -39.29 3.92 17.13
C SER A 74 -39.79 3.51 15.74
N PRO A 75 -40.54 4.36 15.01
CA PRO A 75 -40.93 4.09 13.63
C PRO A 75 -39.74 3.99 12.68
N ASN A 76 -38.58 4.52 13.07
CA ASN A 76 -37.33 4.43 12.30
C ASN A 76 -36.39 3.35 12.84
N PHE A 77 -36.87 2.47 13.72
CA PHE A 77 -36.09 1.33 14.17
C PHE A 77 -35.78 0.39 13.01
N PHE A 78 -34.51 0.07 12.85
CA PHE A 78 -34.05 -0.87 11.82
C PHE A 78 -33.04 -1.82 12.45
N ASN A 79 -33.35 -3.11 12.44
CA ASN A 79 -32.41 -4.14 12.87
C ASN A 79 -31.72 -4.76 11.66
N GLY A 80 -30.56 -4.21 11.31
CA GLY A 80 -29.77 -4.67 10.17
C GLY A 80 -29.06 -6.01 10.36
N LYS A 81 -29.01 -6.55 11.59
CA LYS A 81 -28.29 -7.82 11.86
C LYS A 81 -28.83 -8.99 11.04
N ASN A 82 -30.14 -9.04 10.84
CA ASN A 82 -30.79 -10.09 10.04
C ASN A 82 -30.39 -10.06 8.56
N ASN A 83 -29.88 -8.93 8.08
CA ASN A 83 -29.44 -8.73 6.69
C ASN A 83 -27.91 -8.75 6.56
N GLY A 84 -27.20 -9.23 7.58
CA GLY A 84 -25.73 -9.25 7.61
C GLY A 84 -25.10 -7.85 7.70
N MET A 85 -25.83 -6.85 8.20
CA MET A 85 -25.29 -5.51 8.42
C MET A 85 -24.73 -5.38 9.84
N SER A 86 -23.65 -4.60 9.95
CA SER A 86 -23.06 -4.18 11.21
C SER A 86 -23.55 -2.78 11.58
N SER A 87 -23.67 -2.49 12.87
CA SER A 87 -24.08 -1.17 13.37
C SER A 87 -22.90 -0.41 13.98
N ILE A 88 -22.82 0.88 13.71
CA ILE A 88 -22.00 1.85 14.44
C ILE A 88 -22.94 2.78 15.20
N THR A 89 -22.69 2.93 16.49
CA THR A 89 -23.40 3.85 17.37
C THR A 89 -22.43 4.34 18.44
N HIS A 90 -22.55 5.60 18.83
CA HIS A 90 -21.82 6.13 19.99
C HIS A 90 -22.67 5.93 21.26
N GLU A 91 -22.04 5.76 22.42
CA GLU A 91 -22.75 5.53 23.70
C GLU A 91 -23.77 6.63 24.01
N ARG A 92 -23.39 7.89 23.78
CA ARG A 92 -24.25 9.08 23.92
C ARG A 92 -25.29 9.26 22.81
N MET A 93 -25.38 8.32 21.87
CA MET A 93 -26.40 8.29 20.81
C MET A 93 -27.36 7.09 20.95
N LYS A 94 -27.37 6.43 22.11
CA LYS A 94 -28.30 5.33 22.42
C LYS A 94 -29.62 5.81 23.03
N GLY A 95 -29.77 7.12 23.29
CA GLY A 95 -30.96 7.67 23.96
C GLY A 95 -31.10 7.27 25.42
N SER A 96 -29.99 7.22 26.16
CA SER A 96 -30.00 6.91 27.60
C SER A 96 -30.65 8.03 28.42
N ASP A 97 -30.44 9.29 28.01
CA ASP A 97 -31.08 10.47 28.57
C ASP A 97 -32.19 11.01 27.65
N SER A 98 -33.15 11.78 28.21
CA SER A 98 -34.32 12.28 27.45
C SER A 98 -33.99 13.21 26.29
N ASN A 99 -32.78 13.78 26.26
CA ASN A 99 -32.31 14.69 25.23
C ASN A 99 -31.22 14.07 24.34
N ASP A 100 -30.80 12.83 24.63
CA ASP A 100 -29.75 12.19 23.85
C ASP A 100 -30.29 11.77 22.48
N PRO A 101 -29.51 11.94 21.40
CA PRO A 101 -29.85 11.36 20.12
C PRO A 101 -30.02 9.84 20.21
N THR A 102 -30.85 9.28 19.33
CA THR A 102 -31.10 7.82 19.29
C THR A 102 -30.57 7.17 18.01
N MET A 103 -29.66 7.84 17.29
CA MET A 103 -29.21 7.40 15.97
C MET A 103 -28.18 6.26 16.04
N CYS A 104 -28.39 5.24 15.21
CA CYS A 104 -27.37 4.28 14.79
C CYS A 104 -27.23 4.27 13.27
N MET A 105 -26.04 3.89 12.80
CA MET A 105 -25.75 3.75 11.38
C MET A 105 -25.38 2.30 11.06
N TRP A 106 -26.15 1.71 10.16
CA TRP A 106 -25.95 0.34 9.70
C TRP A 106 -25.18 0.35 8.40
N TYR A 107 -24.24 -0.58 8.25
CA TYR A 107 -23.45 -0.73 7.04
C TYR A 107 -23.24 -2.21 6.70
N LYS A 108 -23.10 -2.51 5.41
CA LYS A 108 -22.84 -3.84 4.89
C LYS A 108 -21.49 -3.88 4.17
N LYS A 109 -20.69 -4.90 4.45
CA LYS A 109 -19.50 -5.26 3.66
C LYS A 109 -19.82 -6.52 2.88
N ASP A 110 -19.99 -6.39 1.57
CA ASP A 110 -20.43 -7.48 0.71
C ASP A 110 -19.51 -7.61 -0.49
N ASN A 111 -18.66 -8.65 -0.49
CA ASN A 111 -17.70 -8.86 -1.56
C ASN A 111 -18.35 -9.21 -2.90
N THR A 112 -19.65 -9.53 -2.93
CA THR A 112 -20.39 -9.82 -4.16
C THR A 112 -21.07 -8.60 -4.76
N SER A 113 -21.19 -7.50 -4.00
CA SER A 113 -21.79 -6.26 -4.48
C SER A 113 -20.91 -5.61 -5.55
N SER A 114 -21.55 -5.17 -6.64
CA SER A 114 -20.92 -4.31 -7.64
C SER A 114 -20.75 -2.89 -7.13
N ASP A 115 -21.59 -2.45 -6.19
CA ASP A 115 -21.61 -1.07 -5.71
C ASP A 115 -20.79 -0.94 -4.44
N ILE A 116 -19.90 0.05 -4.43
CA ILE A 116 -19.05 0.41 -3.30
C ILE A 116 -19.25 1.88 -2.96
N ILE A 117 -19.22 2.22 -1.67
CA ILE A 117 -19.36 3.61 -1.21
C ILE A 117 -17.97 4.25 -1.22
N THR A 118 -17.79 5.28 -2.05
CA THR A 118 -16.52 5.99 -2.20
C THR A 118 -16.45 7.28 -1.40
N ASP A 119 -17.59 7.89 -1.08
CA ASP A 119 -17.61 9.12 -0.27
C ASP A 119 -18.94 9.30 0.48
N LEU A 120 -18.90 10.13 1.54
CA LEU A 120 -20.04 10.59 2.32
C LEU A 120 -20.05 12.12 2.42
N MET A 121 -21.23 12.72 2.23
CA MET A 121 -21.47 14.14 2.43
C MET A 121 -22.69 14.41 3.31
N VAL A 122 -22.77 15.63 3.86
CA VAL A 122 -23.88 16.08 4.71
C VAL A 122 -24.39 17.42 4.21
N SER A 123 -25.71 17.56 4.10
CA SER A 123 -26.37 18.82 3.70
C SER A 123 -27.43 19.26 4.72
N PHE A 124 -27.52 20.56 4.99
CA PHE A 124 -28.54 21.16 5.87
C PHE A 124 -29.60 21.90 5.07
N THR A 125 -29.17 22.69 4.09
CA THR A 125 -30.07 23.59 3.34
C THR A 125 -30.66 22.91 2.12
N LYS A 126 -31.63 23.55 1.45
CA LYS A 126 -32.17 23.02 0.19
C LYS A 126 -31.23 23.32 -0.97
N GLU A 127 -30.47 24.38 -0.86
CA GLU A 127 -29.49 24.86 -1.84
C GLU A 127 -28.32 23.87 -1.95
N GLU A 128 -27.76 23.43 -0.81
CA GLU A 128 -26.68 22.41 -0.78
C GLU A 128 -27.15 21.09 -1.40
N ARG A 129 -28.41 20.67 -1.14
CA ARG A 129 -28.96 19.46 -1.77
C ARG A 129 -29.03 19.58 -3.27
N LYS A 130 -29.44 20.75 -3.80
CA LYS A 130 -29.48 21.00 -5.24
C LYS A 130 -28.09 20.96 -5.85
N GLU A 131 -27.08 21.47 -5.14
CA GLU A 131 -25.69 21.44 -5.59
C GLU A 131 -25.14 20.02 -5.66
N ILE A 132 -25.33 19.21 -4.62
CA ILE A 132 -24.91 17.80 -4.59
C ILE A 132 -25.63 17.00 -5.71
N ILE A 133 -26.92 17.26 -5.94
CA ILE A 133 -27.67 16.65 -7.05
C ILE A 133 -27.10 17.09 -8.40
N ARG A 134 -26.70 18.36 -8.55
CA ARG A 134 -26.15 18.92 -9.80
C ARG A 134 -24.75 18.35 -10.12
N GLU A 135 -23.91 18.17 -9.11
CA GLU A 135 -22.57 17.57 -9.27
C GLU A 135 -22.66 16.10 -9.72
N GLY A 136 -23.75 15.41 -9.38
CA GLY A 136 -24.00 14.03 -9.79
C GLY A 136 -23.19 13.02 -8.98
N GLY A 137 -23.60 11.75 -9.04
CA GLY A 137 -22.88 10.64 -8.39
C GLY A 137 -23.21 10.39 -6.91
N TYR A 138 -23.90 11.30 -6.24
CA TYR A 138 -24.36 11.14 -4.86
C TYR A 138 -25.84 10.71 -4.79
N SER A 139 -26.11 9.78 -3.88
CA SER A 139 -27.47 9.32 -3.55
C SER A 139 -27.77 9.65 -2.08
N MET A 140 -28.95 10.23 -1.82
CA MET A 140 -29.36 10.59 -0.47
C MET A 140 -29.85 9.36 0.30
N ILE A 141 -29.41 9.19 1.55
CA ILE A 141 -30.06 8.24 2.46
C ILE A 141 -31.43 8.81 2.85
N PRO A 142 -32.55 8.09 2.64
CA PRO A 142 -33.91 8.62 2.75
C PRO A 142 -34.39 8.77 4.20
N THR A 143 -33.58 9.41 5.05
CA THR A 143 -33.91 9.70 6.45
C THR A 143 -33.25 11.01 6.85
N CYS A 144 -34.00 11.90 7.51
CA CYS A 144 -33.47 13.16 8.01
C CYS A 144 -33.01 12.99 9.45
N LEU A 145 -31.82 13.49 9.79
CA LEU A 145 -31.24 13.23 11.11
C LEU A 145 -32.05 13.84 12.27
N SER A 146 -32.90 14.83 12.00
CA SER A 146 -33.80 15.38 13.01
C SER A 146 -34.78 14.36 13.59
N THR A 147 -35.05 13.25 12.89
CA THR A 147 -35.90 12.17 13.44
C THR A 147 -35.24 11.42 14.59
N PHE A 148 -33.92 11.59 14.77
CA PHE A 148 -33.12 10.93 15.81
C PHE A 148 -32.61 11.92 16.87
N GLY A 149 -33.18 13.12 16.97
CA GLY A 149 -32.74 14.16 17.91
C GLY A 149 -31.49 14.94 17.48
N LEU A 150 -31.07 14.82 16.22
CA LEU A 150 -29.91 15.55 15.66
C LEU A 150 -30.35 16.82 14.88
N ALA A 151 -29.38 17.53 14.31
CA ALA A 151 -29.67 18.66 13.45
C ALA A 151 -30.49 18.23 12.22
N ARG A 152 -31.25 19.17 11.64
CA ARG A 152 -32.06 18.91 10.44
C ARG A 152 -31.19 18.85 9.19
N CYS A 153 -30.50 17.73 9.00
CA CYS A 153 -29.65 17.46 7.85
C CYS A 153 -29.91 16.07 7.24
N ASN A 154 -29.30 15.83 6.09
CA ASN A 154 -29.35 14.57 5.34
C ASN A 154 -27.93 14.12 5.01
N ILE A 155 -27.71 12.80 5.01
CA ILE A 155 -26.46 12.17 4.60
C ILE A 155 -26.59 11.69 3.16
N TRP A 156 -25.53 11.89 2.38
CA TRP A 156 -25.40 11.51 0.98
C TRP A 156 -24.24 10.54 0.84
N VAL A 157 -24.41 9.51 0.00
CA VAL A 157 -23.38 8.51 -0.29
C VAL A 157 -23.08 8.50 -1.77
N GLN A 158 -21.79 8.56 -2.12
CA GLN A 158 -21.33 8.37 -3.49
C GLN A 158 -21.13 6.89 -3.73
N LYS A 159 -21.79 6.32 -4.74
CA LYS A 159 -21.63 4.92 -5.12
C LYS A 159 -20.87 4.83 -6.44
N SER A 160 -19.86 3.98 -6.48
CA SER A 160 -19.11 3.66 -7.69
C SER A 160 -19.20 2.17 -7.97
N ASN A 161 -19.14 1.78 -9.25
CA ASN A 161 -19.18 0.37 -9.62
C ASN A 161 -17.76 -0.22 -9.61
N ARG A 162 -17.63 -1.37 -8.93
CA ARG A 162 -16.40 -2.14 -8.78
C ARG A 162 -15.78 -2.53 -10.13
N SER A 163 -16.60 -2.83 -11.13
CA SER A 163 -16.17 -3.29 -12.47
C SER A 163 -15.83 -2.17 -13.45
N SER A 164 -16.43 -0.98 -13.36
CA SER A 164 -16.01 0.19 -14.16
C SER A 164 -14.61 0.70 -13.81
N LEU A 165 -14.02 0.18 -12.74
CA LEU A 165 -12.70 0.54 -12.24
C LEU A 165 -11.60 -0.46 -12.68
N PHE A 166 -11.99 -1.55 -13.35
CA PHE A 166 -11.11 -2.64 -13.83
C PHE A 166 -10.75 -2.56 -15.31
N GLN A 167 -10.79 -1.38 -15.94
CA GLN A 167 -9.92 -1.19 -17.11
C GLN A 167 -8.47 -0.99 -16.61
N LEU A 168 -7.87 -2.09 -16.15
CA LEU A 168 -6.45 -2.31 -16.34
C LEU A 168 -6.26 -2.37 -17.85
N THR A 169 -6.04 -1.20 -18.44
CA THR A 169 -5.56 -1.10 -19.82
C THR A 169 -4.15 -1.66 -19.79
N ASP A 170 -4.04 -2.97 -20.01
CA ASP A 170 -2.78 -3.70 -20.03
C ASP A 170 -1.84 -2.99 -21.01
N SER A 171 -0.80 -2.36 -20.48
CA SER A 171 0.20 -1.64 -21.27
C SER A 171 0.85 -2.58 -22.30
N GLY A 172 0.91 -3.88 -22.01
CA GLY A 172 1.31 -4.92 -22.96
C GLY A 172 0.37 -5.05 -24.16
N HIS A 173 -0.95 -4.98 -23.94
CA HIS A 173 -1.94 -5.03 -25.02
C HIS A 173 -1.90 -3.76 -25.90
N MET A 174 -1.76 -2.58 -25.29
CA MET A 174 -1.64 -1.33 -26.05
C MET A 174 -0.33 -1.23 -26.85
N ASN A 175 0.77 -1.75 -26.31
CA ASN A 175 2.04 -1.82 -27.04
C ASN A 175 1.97 -2.80 -28.21
N LYS A 176 1.34 -3.96 -28.02
CA LYS A 176 1.13 -4.93 -29.11
C LYS A 176 0.24 -4.36 -30.22
N GLU A 177 -0.84 -3.69 -29.85
CA GLU A 177 -1.74 -3.02 -30.80
C GLU A 177 -1.05 -1.85 -31.53
N TYR A 178 -0.14 -1.15 -30.85
CA TYR A 178 0.72 -0.13 -31.48
C TYR A 178 1.67 -0.74 -32.51
N ASP A 179 2.33 -1.85 -32.18
CA ASP A 179 3.23 -2.56 -33.09
C ASP A 179 2.48 -3.09 -34.32
N ASP A 180 1.28 -3.63 -34.13
CA ASP A 180 0.40 -4.10 -35.21
C ASP A 180 0.00 -2.96 -36.15
N TYR A 181 -0.43 -1.81 -35.63
CA TYR A 181 -0.75 -0.65 -36.47
C TYR A 181 0.46 -0.04 -37.17
N MET A 182 1.63 -0.01 -36.52
CA MET A 182 2.88 0.41 -37.15
C MET A 182 3.28 -0.53 -38.29
N GLN A 183 3.08 -1.83 -38.13
CA GLN A 183 3.31 -2.81 -39.18
C GLN A 183 2.33 -2.63 -40.35
N MET A 184 1.06 -2.31 -40.09
CA MET A 184 0.09 -1.97 -41.14
C MET A 184 0.42 -0.66 -41.85
N LEU A 185 0.91 0.35 -41.13
CA LEU A 185 1.35 1.64 -41.69
C LEU A 185 2.58 1.48 -42.59
N SER A 186 3.49 0.56 -42.25
CA SER A 186 4.66 0.23 -43.09
C SER A 186 4.27 -0.36 -44.44
N LYS A 187 3.15 -1.08 -44.49
CA LYS A 187 2.59 -1.68 -45.71
C LYS A 187 1.75 -0.67 -46.50
N ASN A 188 1.07 0.26 -45.83
CA ASN A 188 0.22 1.29 -46.44
C ASN A 188 0.56 2.71 -45.92
N PRO A 189 1.62 3.36 -46.45
CA PRO A 189 2.17 4.57 -45.87
C PRO A 189 1.26 5.81 -45.92
N ASN A 190 0.30 5.83 -46.86
CA ASN A 190 -0.54 7.00 -47.14
C ASN A 190 -1.97 6.87 -46.60
N ASP A 191 -2.26 5.86 -45.77
CA ASP A 191 -3.59 5.73 -45.17
C ASP A 191 -3.79 6.77 -44.05
N PRO A 192 -4.71 7.74 -44.22
CA PRO A 192 -4.94 8.78 -43.23
C PRO A 192 -5.59 8.26 -41.95
N ILE A 193 -6.38 7.18 -42.03
CA ILE A 193 -7.11 6.60 -40.89
C ILE A 193 -6.14 5.84 -39.99
N LEU A 194 -5.23 5.05 -40.56
CA LEU A 194 -4.20 4.35 -39.79
C LEU A 194 -3.25 5.33 -39.10
N ARG A 195 -2.90 6.46 -39.73
CA ARG A 195 -2.09 7.53 -39.09
C ARG A 195 -2.81 8.14 -37.89
N GLU A 196 -4.10 8.41 -38.01
CA GLU A 196 -4.91 8.95 -36.91
C GLU A 196 -5.04 7.95 -35.76
N MET A 197 -5.24 6.67 -36.05
CA MET A 197 -5.31 5.61 -35.04
C MET A 197 -3.98 5.42 -34.30
N VAL A 198 -2.85 5.44 -35.01
CA VAL A 198 -1.51 5.37 -34.39
C VAL A 198 -1.24 6.58 -33.50
N GLU A 199 -1.58 7.80 -33.94
CA GLU A 199 -1.45 8.99 -33.09
C GLU A 199 -2.32 8.90 -31.83
N LYS A 200 -3.57 8.46 -31.97
CA LYS A 200 -4.51 8.32 -30.86
C LYS A 200 -4.03 7.26 -29.86
N LEU A 201 -3.54 6.11 -30.33
CA LEU A 201 -2.97 5.06 -29.49
C LEU A 201 -1.69 5.54 -28.79
N ARG A 202 -0.81 6.26 -29.50
CA ARG A 202 0.43 6.82 -28.93
C ARG A 202 0.16 7.85 -27.84
N ARG A 203 -0.85 8.71 -28.03
CA ARG A 203 -1.30 9.64 -26.98
C ARG A 203 -1.83 8.88 -25.78
N ARG A 204 -2.63 7.84 -26.01
CA ARG A 204 -3.19 7.00 -24.94
C ARG A 204 -2.11 6.23 -24.17
N ILE A 205 -1.12 5.65 -24.84
CA ILE A 205 0.06 5.02 -24.22
C ILE A 205 0.84 6.02 -23.37
N ARG A 206 1.09 7.23 -23.88
CA ARG A 206 1.74 8.29 -23.08
C ARG A 206 0.91 8.70 -21.87
N THR A 207 -0.39 8.88 -22.02
CA THR A 207 -1.27 9.22 -20.90
C THR A 207 -1.28 8.10 -19.86
N THR A 208 -1.34 6.83 -20.28
CA THR A 208 -1.26 5.69 -19.36
C THR A 208 0.12 5.54 -18.72
N GLN A 209 1.22 5.79 -19.45
CA GLN A 209 2.57 5.81 -18.88
C GLN A 209 2.75 6.95 -17.88
N ILE A 210 2.22 8.14 -18.17
CA ILE A 210 2.21 9.27 -17.24
C ILE A 210 1.31 8.96 -16.04
N GLU A 211 0.16 8.30 -16.22
CA GLU A 211 -0.70 7.85 -15.14
C GLU A 211 -0.07 6.70 -14.32
N GLU A 212 0.75 5.85 -14.93
CA GLU A 212 1.55 4.82 -14.27
C GLU A 212 2.72 5.45 -13.53
N GLU A 213 3.45 6.39 -14.11
CA GLU A 213 4.51 7.18 -13.45
C GLU A 213 3.95 8.03 -12.32
N ILE A 214 2.79 8.67 -12.50
CA ILE A 214 2.05 9.38 -11.45
C ILE A 214 1.55 8.38 -10.42
N ARG A 215 1.06 7.19 -10.79
CA ARG A 215 0.73 6.15 -9.82
C ARG A 215 1.96 5.72 -9.04
N THR A 216 3.13 5.53 -9.68
CA THR A 216 4.42 5.18 -9.08
C THR A 216 4.94 6.29 -8.18
N MET A 217 4.76 7.56 -8.55
CA MET A 217 5.05 8.75 -7.75
C MET A 217 4.02 9.01 -6.64
N CYS A 218 2.79 8.48 -6.78
CA CYS A 218 1.70 8.56 -5.80
C CYS A 218 1.45 7.22 -5.08
N VAL A 219 2.38 6.25 -5.11
CA VAL A 219 2.27 5.02 -4.31
C VAL A 219 2.52 5.37 -2.85
N ALA A 220 1.38 5.52 -2.16
CA ALA A 220 1.17 5.52 -0.72
C ALA A 220 1.94 6.59 0.06
N SER A 221 1.21 7.61 0.52
CA SER A 221 1.61 8.44 1.67
C SER A 221 1.85 7.64 2.96
N ASN A 222 1.71 6.32 2.91
CA ASN A 222 1.83 5.40 4.02
C ASN A 222 2.47 4.06 3.57
N PRO A 223 3.78 3.87 3.82
CA PRO A 223 4.48 2.63 3.49
C PRO A 223 3.93 1.37 4.19
N VAL A 224 3.24 1.52 5.33
CA VAL A 224 2.59 0.43 6.07
C VAL A 224 1.37 -0.10 5.33
N GLU A 225 0.54 0.78 4.78
CA GLU A 225 -0.62 0.41 3.96
C GLU A 225 -0.18 -0.30 2.68
N TYR A 226 0.92 0.15 2.06
CA TYR A 226 1.49 -0.54 0.91
C TYR A 226 1.88 -1.98 1.25
N ALA A 227 2.60 -2.19 2.35
CA ALA A 227 3.03 -3.52 2.76
C ALA A 227 1.82 -4.40 3.14
N ALA A 228 0.84 -3.86 3.87
CA ALA A 228 -0.37 -4.59 4.23
C ALA A 228 -1.17 -5.05 3.01
N ASP A 229 -1.35 -4.18 2.01
CA ASP A 229 -2.06 -4.51 0.78
C ASP A 229 -1.29 -5.49 -0.10
N PHE A 230 0.00 -5.26 -0.29
CA PHE A 230 0.85 -6.06 -1.18
C PHE A 230 1.04 -7.48 -0.65
N LEU A 231 1.08 -7.63 0.68
CA LEU A 231 1.33 -8.90 1.36
C LEU A 231 0.04 -9.54 1.88
N ALA A 232 -1.11 -8.89 1.68
CA ALA A 232 -2.40 -9.30 2.21
C ALA A 232 -2.41 -9.56 3.73
N ILE A 233 -1.67 -8.72 4.47
CA ILE A 233 -1.53 -8.81 5.94
C ILE A 233 -2.73 -8.15 6.60
N ASP A 234 -3.36 -8.83 7.55
CA ASP A 234 -4.49 -8.27 8.29
C ASP A 234 -4.05 -7.38 9.48
N SER A 235 -5.00 -6.68 10.10
CA SER A 235 -4.70 -5.77 11.22
C SER A 235 -4.11 -6.46 12.46
N THR A 236 -4.37 -7.75 12.65
CA THR A 236 -3.84 -8.50 13.79
C THR A 236 -2.40 -8.94 13.55
N GLU A 237 -2.08 -9.36 12.32
CA GLU A 237 -0.73 -9.66 11.89
C GLU A 237 0.15 -8.41 11.87
N LEU A 238 -0.42 -7.26 11.47
CA LEU A 238 0.30 -5.99 11.48
C LEU A 238 0.75 -5.58 12.89
N VAL A 239 -0.08 -5.82 13.92
CA VAL A 239 0.29 -5.58 15.32
C VAL A 239 1.45 -6.48 15.76
N LYS A 240 1.46 -7.75 15.33
CA LYS A 240 2.59 -8.67 15.61
C LYS A 240 3.88 -8.20 14.95
N ILE A 241 3.79 -7.79 13.69
CA ILE A 241 4.94 -7.28 12.93
C ILE A 241 5.48 -5.99 13.56
N HIS A 242 4.61 -5.11 14.06
CA HIS A 242 5.02 -3.92 14.81
C HIS A 242 5.75 -4.28 16.12
N ALA A 243 5.28 -5.28 16.87
CA ALA A 243 5.98 -5.74 18.07
C ALA A 243 7.37 -6.33 17.77
N ILE A 244 7.57 -6.89 16.58
CA ILE A 244 8.89 -7.33 16.11
C ILE A 244 9.77 -6.12 15.79
N TYR A 245 9.21 -5.10 15.14
CA TYR A 245 9.94 -3.88 14.82
C TYR A 245 10.50 -3.19 16.06
N GLU A 246 9.72 -3.13 17.15
CA GLU A 246 10.16 -2.62 18.46
C GLU A 246 11.34 -3.41 19.05
N GLN A 247 11.57 -4.66 18.63
CA GLN A 247 12.76 -5.43 19.05
C GLN A 247 13.99 -5.17 18.18
N ILE A 248 13.81 -4.68 16.95
CA ILE A 248 14.91 -4.36 16.04
C ILE A 248 15.44 -2.96 16.34
N ASP A 249 14.56 -2.02 16.65
CA ASP A 249 14.88 -0.66 17.08
C ASP A 249 15.50 -0.68 18.48
N GLN A 250 16.84 -0.75 18.56
CA GLN A 250 17.57 -0.91 19.82
C GLN A 250 17.72 0.43 20.54
N ASP A 251 17.78 1.53 19.79
CA ASP A 251 17.92 2.88 20.33
C ASP A 251 16.57 3.57 20.63
N ASN A 252 15.45 2.92 20.27
CA ASN A 252 14.07 3.40 20.44
C ASN A 252 13.86 4.77 19.78
N ASP A 253 14.50 5.00 18.63
CA ASP A 253 14.37 6.26 17.90
C ASP A 253 13.26 6.26 16.85
N GLU A 254 12.47 5.18 16.81
CA GLU A 254 11.38 4.88 15.88
C GLU A 254 11.85 4.56 14.45
N TYR A 255 13.16 4.49 14.20
CA TYR A 255 13.73 4.11 12.91
C TYR A 255 14.64 2.89 12.99
N ILE A 256 14.70 2.10 11.92
CA ILE A 256 15.66 1.00 11.80
C ILE A 256 16.85 1.45 10.96
N SER A 257 18.03 1.43 11.57
CA SER A 257 19.29 1.52 10.86
C SER A 257 19.64 0.21 10.14
N VAL A 258 20.44 0.33 9.07
CA VAL A 258 20.99 -0.85 8.37
C VAL A 258 21.79 -1.77 9.31
N ASP A 259 22.48 -1.21 10.30
CA ASP A 259 23.24 -1.96 11.30
C ASP A 259 22.33 -2.78 12.24
N GLU A 260 21.24 -2.19 12.72
CA GLU A 260 20.24 -2.89 13.54
C GLU A 260 19.57 -4.02 12.75
N TYR A 261 19.18 -3.74 11.51
CA TYR A 261 18.62 -4.75 10.63
C TYR A 261 19.61 -5.91 10.39
N CYS A 262 20.88 -5.60 10.12
CA CYS A 262 21.96 -6.60 9.98
C CYS A 262 22.08 -7.51 11.21
N ARG A 263 22.02 -6.93 12.42
CA ARG A 263 22.06 -7.70 13.67
C ARG A 263 20.82 -8.59 13.81
N PHE A 264 19.64 -8.05 13.50
CA PHE A 264 18.39 -8.80 13.54
C PHE A 264 18.40 -10.04 12.63
N VAL A 265 18.83 -9.89 11.38
CA VAL A 265 18.95 -11.01 10.43
C VAL A 265 20.21 -11.88 10.64
N CYS A 266 21.01 -11.57 11.68
CA CYS A 266 22.23 -12.28 12.04
C CYS A 266 23.25 -12.38 10.90
N GLN A 267 23.40 -11.30 10.12
CA GLN A 267 24.31 -11.23 8.98
C GLN A 267 25.58 -10.42 9.30
N PRO A 268 26.71 -10.71 8.63
CA PRO A 268 27.93 -9.93 8.83
C PRO A 268 27.73 -8.48 8.36
N THR A 269 28.32 -7.53 9.08
CA THR A 269 28.28 -6.09 8.75
C THR A 269 28.87 -5.76 7.37
N THR A 270 29.64 -6.67 6.78
CA THR A 270 30.08 -6.51 5.39
C THR A 270 28.93 -6.53 4.40
N LEU A 271 27.76 -7.07 4.74
CA LEU A 271 26.56 -6.99 3.90
C LEU A 271 25.76 -5.69 4.06
N CYS A 272 26.11 -4.81 5.00
CA CYS A 272 25.43 -3.53 5.18
C CYS A 272 25.31 -2.72 3.86
N PRO A 273 26.33 -2.62 2.98
CA PRO A 273 26.18 -1.91 1.71
C PRO A 273 25.13 -2.53 0.77
N PHE A 274 24.98 -3.85 0.78
CA PHE A 274 23.93 -4.53 0.00
C PHE A 274 22.54 -4.29 0.60
N ILE A 275 22.40 -4.34 1.93
CA ILE A 275 21.14 -4.04 2.62
C ILE A 275 20.73 -2.58 2.39
N ARG A 276 21.68 -1.64 2.47
CA ARG A 276 21.45 -0.24 2.12
C ARG A 276 20.91 -0.10 0.69
N HIS A 277 21.46 -0.87 -0.26
CA HIS A 277 20.97 -0.87 -1.63
C HIS A 277 19.54 -1.42 -1.74
N ILE A 278 19.21 -2.50 -1.03
CA ILE A 278 17.84 -3.04 -0.93
C ILE A 278 16.88 -1.94 -0.43
N PHE A 279 17.26 -1.24 0.64
CA PHE A 279 16.47 -0.17 1.24
C PHE A 279 16.27 1.01 0.27
N ALA A 280 17.34 1.45 -0.39
CA ALA A 280 17.31 2.56 -1.34
C ALA A 280 16.42 2.25 -2.57
N VAL A 281 16.46 1.02 -3.08
CA VAL A 281 15.62 0.59 -4.21
C VAL A 281 14.15 0.48 -3.82
N SER A 282 13.86 0.10 -2.57
CA SER A 282 12.51 -0.14 -2.09
C SER A 282 11.77 1.12 -1.64
N SER A 283 12.51 2.12 -1.13
CA SER A 283 11.98 3.41 -0.65
C SER A 283 12.80 4.58 -1.22
N PRO A 284 12.70 4.84 -2.54
CA PRO A 284 13.40 5.95 -3.18
C PRO A 284 12.87 7.30 -2.68
N GLY A 285 13.75 8.14 -2.14
CA GLY A 285 13.44 9.51 -1.70
C GLY A 285 13.23 9.71 -0.20
N GLU A 286 13.20 8.64 0.61
CA GLU A 286 13.10 8.76 2.07
C GLU A 286 14.45 8.93 2.77
N SER A 287 15.53 8.43 2.16
CA SER A 287 16.88 8.67 2.65
C SER A 287 17.34 10.08 2.23
N LYS A 288 17.21 11.04 3.15
CA LYS A 288 17.59 12.46 2.94
C LYS A 288 19.10 12.69 2.90
N SER A 289 19.90 11.69 3.28
CA SER A 289 21.35 11.71 3.10
C SER A 289 21.93 10.28 3.11
N PRO A 290 23.05 10.01 2.42
CA PRO A 290 23.76 8.72 2.52
C PRO A 290 24.37 8.44 3.90
N LYS A 291 24.12 9.30 4.90
CA LYS A 291 24.48 9.11 6.30
C LYS A 291 23.27 8.80 7.19
N ASP A 292 22.06 9.10 6.74
CA ASP A 292 20.80 8.82 7.43
C ASP A 292 20.18 7.54 6.82
N ASP A 293 20.90 6.43 6.97
CA ASP A 293 20.48 5.09 6.54
C ASP A 293 19.46 4.48 7.51
N LYS A 294 18.45 5.27 7.86
CA LYS A 294 17.41 4.92 8.81
C LYS A 294 16.06 4.93 8.08
N LEU A 295 15.31 3.84 8.20
CA LEU A 295 13.97 3.71 7.63
C LEU A 295 12.93 3.63 8.74
N ASP A 296 11.75 4.20 8.51
CA ASP A 296 10.63 4.00 9.43
C ASP A 296 10.07 2.56 9.35
N PHE A 297 9.07 2.27 10.19
CA PHE A 297 8.40 0.97 10.23
C PHE A 297 7.86 0.52 8.88
N GLY A 298 7.09 1.38 8.22
CA GLY A 298 6.42 1.01 6.99
C GLY A 298 7.42 0.78 5.87
N SER A 299 8.46 1.60 5.78
CA SER A 299 9.49 1.46 4.77
C SER A 299 10.40 0.27 5.00
N THR A 300 10.72 -0.04 6.25
CA THR A 300 11.46 -1.27 6.57
C THR A 300 10.64 -2.51 6.24
N LEU A 301 9.35 -2.51 6.59
CA LEU A 301 8.44 -3.61 6.28
C LEU A 301 8.29 -3.79 4.77
N LYS A 302 8.07 -2.70 4.03
CA LYS A 302 8.01 -2.70 2.57
C LYS A 302 9.27 -3.26 1.94
N ALA A 303 10.44 -2.73 2.32
CA ALA A 303 11.72 -3.14 1.76
C ALA A 303 12.05 -4.60 2.04
N THR A 304 11.84 -5.03 3.28
CA THR A 304 12.05 -6.42 3.69
C THR A 304 11.15 -7.37 2.91
N SER A 305 9.88 -7.01 2.76
CA SER A 305 8.90 -7.90 2.13
C SER A 305 9.05 -7.98 0.62
N MET A 306 9.33 -6.85 -0.05
CA MET A 306 9.71 -6.85 -1.46
C MET A 306 10.94 -7.74 -1.70
N PHE A 307 11.97 -7.57 -0.89
CA PHE A 307 13.18 -8.37 -1.00
C PHE A 307 12.92 -9.87 -0.79
N CYS A 308 12.06 -10.25 0.16
CA CYS A 308 11.67 -11.64 0.39
C CYS A 308 10.89 -12.26 -0.78
N LEU A 309 10.26 -11.43 -1.63
CA LEU A 309 9.47 -11.89 -2.78
C LEU A 309 10.25 -11.94 -4.10
N PHE A 310 11.48 -11.43 -4.13
CA PHE A 310 12.31 -11.50 -5.33
C PHE A 310 12.70 -12.94 -5.68
N SER A 311 12.57 -13.26 -6.96
CA SER A 311 13.17 -14.45 -7.56
C SER A 311 14.70 -14.37 -7.55
N SER A 312 15.36 -15.50 -7.76
CA SER A 312 16.83 -15.54 -7.84
C SER A 312 17.39 -14.66 -8.97
N ASP A 313 16.68 -14.56 -10.11
CA ASP A 313 17.07 -13.69 -11.22
C ASP A 313 16.94 -12.20 -10.83
N GLU A 314 15.89 -11.81 -10.11
CA GLU A 314 15.70 -10.42 -9.64
C GLU A 314 16.73 -10.04 -8.57
N ILE A 315 17.07 -10.95 -7.66
CA ILE A 315 18.18 -10.74 -6.72
C ILE A 315 19.48 -10.51 -7.50
N LEU A 316 19.73 -11.26 -8.56
CA LEU A 316 20.93 -11.08 -9.36
C LEU A 316 20.96 -9.72 -10.07
N GLN A 317 19.82 -9.24 -10.58
CA GLN A 317 19.69 -7.88 -11.12
C GLN A 317 19.95 -6.83 -10.05
N LEU A 318 19.41 -7.03 -8.85
CA LEU A 318 19.60 -6.13 -7.72
C LEU A 318 21.09 -6.00 -7.35
N ILE A 319 21.79 -7.13 -7.26
CA ILE A 319 23.24 -7.17 -7.01
C ILE A 319 24.00 -6.42 -8.11
N PHE A 320 23.65 -6.64 -9.38
CA PHE A 320 24.31 -5.97 -10.51
C PHE A 320 24.08 -4.45 -10.49
N SER A 321 22.86 -4.02 -10.17
CA SER A 321 22.47 -2.60 -10.12
C SER A 321 23.19 -1.80 -9.05
N MET A 322 23.80 -2.44 -8.04
CA MET A 322 24.63 -1.75 -7.04
C MET A 322 25.80 -0.97 -7.68
N TYR A 323 26.37 -1.52 -8.75
CA TYR A 323 27.56 -0.97 -9.41
C TYR A 323 27.25 -0.42 -10.80
N ASP A 324 26.08 -0.76 -11.37
CA ASP A 324 25.57 -0.17 -12.61
C ASP A 324 24.55 0.94 -12.32
N PHE A 325 24.92 1.92 -11.49
CA PHE A 325 24.02 3.02 -11.09
C PHE A 325 23.45 3.81 -12.28
N ASN A 326 24.19 3.88 -13.39
CA ASN A 326 23.78 4.61 -14.59
C ASN A 326 22.99 3.75 -15.60
N GLY A 327 22.79 2.45 -15.32
CA GLY A 327 22.06 1.54 -16.20
C GLY A 327 22.71 1.31 -17.56
N TYR A 328 24.04 1.36 -17.64
CA TYR A 328 24.78 1.11 -18.88
C TYR A 328 24.86 -0.38 -19.23
N GLY A 329 24.37 -1.26 -18.35
CA GLY A 329 24.38 -2.71 -18.50
C GLY A 329 25.78 -3.31 -18.29
N ARG A 330 26.69 -2.59 -17.64
CA ARG A 330 28.10 -2.98 -17.46
C ARG A 330 28.64 -2.57 -16.10
N ILE A 331 29.40 -3.45 -15.46
CA ILE A 331 30.16 -3.17 -14.22
C ILE A 331 31.65 -3.37 -14.46
N LYS A 332 32.52 -2.64 -13.75
CA LYS A 332 33.98 -2.85 -13.87
C LYS A 332 34.39 -4.13 -13.15
N ASN A 333 35.48 -4.74 -13.59
CA ASN A 333 36.02 -5.93 -12.93
C ASN A 333 36.43 -5.64 -11.47
N ASP A 334 36.95 -4.45 -11.19
CA ASP A 334 37.32 -4.05 -9.82
C ASP A 334 36.09 -3.94 -8.90
N ASP A 335 34.99 -3.38 -9.40
CA ASP A 335 33.71 -3.29 -8.70
C ASP A 335 33.14 -4.69 -8.41
N PHE A 336 33.28 -5.60 -9.37
CA PHE A 336 32.90 -7.00 -9.19
C PHE A 336 33.75 -7.71 -8.12
N LEU A 337 35.06 -7.45 -8.06
CA LEU A 337 35.93 -8.01 -7.01
C LEU A 337 35.60 -7.44 -5.62
N LEU A 338 35.20 -6.17 -5.55
CA LEU A 338 34.72 -5.55 -4.32
C LEU A 338 33.42 -6.22 -3.84
N LEU A 339 32.48 -6.49 -4.75
CA LEU A 339 31.26 -7.26 -4.46
C LEU A 339 31.59 -8.64 -3.87
N LEU A 340 32.53 -9.38 -4.47
CA LEU A 340 32.90 -10.69 -3.95
C LEU A 340 33.56 -10.61 -2.57
N THR A 341 34.34 -9.55 -2.31
CA THR A 341 34.94 -9.30 -0.99
C THR A 341 33.87 -9.00 0.06
N MET A 342 32.82 -8.26 -0.32
CA MET A 342 31.66 -7.96 0.51
C MET A 342 30.91 -9.23 0.93
N PHE A 343 30.68 -10.15 -0.03
CA PHE A 343 29.93 -11.39 0.17
C PHE A 343 30.73 -12.48 0.87
N HIS A 344 32.05 -12.55 0.66
CA HIS A 344 32.90 -13.66 1.10
C HIS A 344 34.07 -13.22 1.98
N THR A 345 33.76 -12.81 3.20
CA THR A 345 34.77 -12.35 4.17
C THR A 345 35.68 -13.48 4.67
N ARG A 346 35.13 -14.66 4.92
CA ARG A 346 35.84 -15.80 5.56
C ARG A 346 36.22 -16.94 4.61
N HIS A 347 35.51 -17.10 3.48
CA HIS A 347 35.65 -18.26 2.60
C HIS A 347 36.12 -17.87 1.19
N ARG A 348 37.37 -17.37 1.10
CA ARG A 348 37.94 -16.91 -0.19
C ARG A 348 38.36 -18.04 -1.13
N GLY A 349 38.65 -19.25 -0.62
CA GLY A 349 39.14 -20.37 -1.44
C GLY A 349 38.24 -20.73 -2.64
N PRO A 350 36.94 -21.03 -2.41
CA PRO A 350 35.98 -21.31 -3.49
C PRO A 350 35.78 -20.15 -4.46
N VAL A 351 35.92 -18.90 -3.98
CA VAL A 351 35.82 -17.69 -4.80
C VAL A 351 37.04 -17.55 -5.71
N THR A 352 38.24 -17.71 -5.16
CA THR A 352 39.50 -17.67 -5.93
C THR A 352 39.56 -18.76 -6.98
N ARG A 353 39.01 -19.95 -6.69
CA ARG A 353 38.90 -21.03 -7.67
C ARG A 353 37.97 -20.65 -8.82
N ALA A 354 36.76 -20.17 -8.52
CA ALA A 354 35.82 -19.74 -9.54
C ALA A 354 36.36 -18.60 -10.42
N LEU A 355 37.08 -17.64 -9.83
CA LEU A 355 37.73 -16.55 -10.58
C LEU A 355 38.84 -17.03 -11.52
N ARG A 356 39.56 -18.10 -11.17
CA ARG A 356 40.57 -18.72 -12.06
C ARG A 356 39.93 -19.52 -13.20
N GLU A 357 38.76 -20.11 -12.96
CA GLU A 357 38.07 -20.94 -13.96
C GLU A 357 37.24 -20.11 -14.95
N PHE A 358 36.76 -18.93 -14.56
CA PHE A 358 35.89 -18.10 -15.40
C PHE A 358 36.62 -17.20 -16.41
N ASP A 359 37.86 -16.79 -16.11
CA ASP A 359 38.62 -15.72 -16.79
C ASP A 359 37.82 -14.41 -16.96
N LEU A 360 38.18 -13.40 -16.17
CA LEU A 360 37.53 -12.09 -16.26
C LEU A 360 37.76 -11.44 -17.63
N PRO A 361 36.76 -10.72 -18.19
CA PRO A 361 36.90 -10.10 -19.50
C PRO A 361 38.10 -9.13 -19.56
N GLU A 362 38.92 -9.25 -20.61
CA GLU A 362 40.10 -8.39 -20.84
C GLU A 362 39.74 -6.90 -21.03
N GLN A 363 38.51 -6.62 -21.47
CA GLN A 363 37.98 -5.25 -21.64
C GLN A 363 37.77 -4.52 -20.30
N GLY A 364 38.04 -5.17 -19.16
CA GLY A 364 37.95 -4.58 -17.83
C GLY A 364 36.52 -4.37 -17.32
N CYS A 365 35.51 -4.77 -18.11
CA CYS A 365 34.09 -4.62 -17.78
C CYS A 365 33.32 -5.91 -18.06
N MET A 366 32.33 -6.19 -17.20
CA MET A 366 31.44 -7.33 -17.28
C MET A 366 30.00 -6.88 -17.60
N THR A 367 29.36 -7.52 -18.57
CA THR A 367 27.94 -7.28 -18.89
C THR A 367 27.03 -8.10 -17.98
N TYR A 368 25.76 -7.72 -17.86
CA TYR A 368 24.78 -8.52 -17.10
C TYR A 368 24.63 -9.96 -17.63
N GLY A 369 24.71 -10.18 -18.95
CA GLY A 369 24.66 -11.53 -19.53
C GLY A 369 25.85 -12.42 -19.08
N THR A 370 27.04 -11.84 -19.03
CA THR A 370 28.25 -12.49 -18.50
C THR A 370 28.10 -12.78 -17.02
N PHE A 371 27.56 -11.83 -16.25
CA PHE A 371 27.28 -11.96 -14.82
C PHE A 371 26.28 -13.07 -14.51
N ARG A 372 25.22 -13.21 -15.32
CA ARG A 372 24.25 -14.30 -15.23
C ARG A 372 24.85 -15.67 -15.54
N THR A 373 25.70 -15.74 -16.56
CA THR A 373 26.44 -16.96 -16.90
C THR A 373 27.35 -17.38 -15.75
N LEU A 374 28.01 -16.41 -15.11
CA LEU A 374 28.84 -16.65 -13.93
C LEU A 374 28.02 -17.21 -12.75
N HIS A 375 26.83 -16.65 -12.49
CA HIS A 375 25.93 -17.19 -11.45
C HIS A 375 25.50 -18.62 -11.75
N HIS A 376 25.18 -18.94 -13.00
CA HIS A 376 24.79 -20.29 -13.40
C HIS A 376 25.92 -21.30 -13.19
N ASN A 377 27.16 -20.93 -13.55
CA ASN A 377 28.32 -21.81 -13.43
C ASN A 377 28.84 -21.91 -11.98
N PHE A 378 28.72 -20.83 -11.20
CA PHE A 378 29.23 -20.74 -9.84
C PHE A 378 28.20 -20.10 -8.87
N PRO A 379 27.09 -20.80 -8.56
CA PRO A 379 26.00 -20.24 -7.74
C PRO A 379 26.46 -19.78 -6.35
N HIS A 380 27.50 -20.43 -5.79
CA HIS A 380 28.04 -20.11 -4.47
C HIS A 380 28.61 -18.70 -4.37
N LEU A 381 28.97 -18.05 -5.49
CA LEU A 381 29.46 -16.68 -5.49
C LEU A 381 28.40 -15.67 -5.01
N PHE A 382 27.14 -15.91 -5.34
CA PHE A 382 26.02 -15.01 -5.01
C PHE A 382 25.13 -15.55 -3.89
N TYR A 383 25.41 -16.78 -3.42
CA TYR A 383 24.67 -17.42 -2.34
C TYR A 383 24.54 -16.57 -1.06
N PRO A 384 25.51 -15.73 -0.65
CA PRO A 384 25.32 -14.87 0.53
C PRO A 384 24.10 -13.93 0.43
N ALA A 385 23.77 -13.42 -0.77
CA ALA A 385 22.58 -12.61 -0.99
C ALA A 385 21.27 -13.43 -0.87
N LEU A 386 21.26 -14.64 -1.43
CA LEU A 386 20.13 -15.57 -1.29
C LEU A 386 19.94 -16.02 0.17
N LYS A 387 21.04 -16.26 0.88
CA LYS A 387 21.03 -16.60 2.30
C LYS A 387 20.47 -15.45 3.14
N LEU A 388 20.82 -14.21 2.83
CA LEU A 388 20.24 -13.02 3.47
C LEU A 388 18.72 -13.01 3.27
N GLN A 389 18.22 -13.26 2.06
CA GLN A 389 16.77 -13.33 1.77
C GLN A 389 16.07 -14.40 2.62
N VAL A 390 16.58 -15.63 2.64
CA VAL A 390 16.01 -16.71 3.44
C VAL A 390 16.05 -16.39 4.93
N SER A 391 17.13 -15.74 5.41
CA SER A 391 17.27 -15.36 6.81
C SER A 391 16.26 -14.28 7.22
N SER A 392 16.05 -13.28 6.35
CA SER A 392 15.01 -12.25 6.52
C SER A 392 13.61 -12.86 6.55
N ALA A 393 13.30 -13.74 5.60
CA ALA A 393 12.01 -14.42 5.53
C ALA A 393 11.76 -15.32 6.75
N ALA A 394 12.75 -16.12 7.14
CA ALA A 394 12.64 -17.03 8.29
C ALA A 394 12.42 -16.28 9.60
N LYS A 395 13.12 -15.15 9.82
CA LYS A 395 12.95 -14.32 11.01
C LYS A 395 11.55 -13.69 11.07
N ASN A 396 11.04 -13.21 9.94
CA ASN A 396 9.67 -12.69 9.88
C ASN A 396 8.63 -13.80 10.14
N LEU A 397 8.83 -15.00 9.59
CA LEU A 397 7.87 -16.10 9.71
C LEU A 397 7.88 -16.78 11.09
N SER A 398 9.06 -16.99 11.69
CA SER A 398 9.20 -17.62 13.00
C SER A 398 8.56 -16.81 14.12
N LEU A 399 8.49 -15.50 13.96
CA LEU A 399 7.95 -14.59 14.97
C LEU A 399 6.43 -14.35 14.82
N ILE A 400 5.86 -14.64 13.65
CA ILE A 400 4.40 -14.63 13.42
C ILE A 400 3.73 -15.90 13.97
N THR A 401 4.48 -17.01 14.01
CA THR A 401 3.99 -18.37 14.32
C THR A 401 4.07 -18.76 15.81
N ASP A 402 4.73 -17.97 16.65
CA ASP A 402 5.07 -18.36 18.04
C ASP A 402 3.89 -18.44 19.05
N GLU A 403 2.63 -18.24 18.63
CA GLU A 403 1.46 -18.50 19.49
C GLU A 403 0.47 -19.56 18.95
N ALA A 404 0.66 -20.03 17.72
CA ALA A 404 -0.10 -21.17 17.20
C ALA A 404 0.85 -22.35 17.11
N GLY A 405 1.01 -23.08 18.22
CA GLY A 405 1.68 -24.38 18.22
C GLY A 405 0.93 -25.35 17.31
N ASN A 406 1.21 -25.29 16.00
CA ASN A 406 0.79 -26.11 14.86
C ASN A 406 0.84 -25.20 13.60
N THR A 407 1.52 -25.49 12.50
CA THR A 407 1.96 -26.78 11.93
C THR A 407 3.05 -26.52 10.90
N THR A 408 4.04 -27.42 10.90
CA THR A 408 4.67 -28.06 9.73
C THR A 408 4.29 -27.52 8.34
N LEU A 409 5.29 -27.30 7.49
CA LEU A 409 5.30 -27.86 6.14
C LEU A 409 6.71 -27.88 5.54
N THR A 410 6.92 -29.00 4.86
CA THR A 410 8.04 -29.51 4.07
C THR A 410 8.51 -28.62 2.93
#